data_AF-A0A9W9MX05-F1
#
_entry.id   AF-A0A9W9MX05-F1
#
_cell.length_a   1.000
_cell.length_b   1.000
_cell.length_c   1.000
_cell.angle_alpha   90.00
_cell.angle_beta   90.00
_cell.angle_gamma   90.00
#
_symmetry.space_group_name_H-M   'P 1'
#
loop_
_entity.id
_entity.type
_entity.pdbx_description
1 polymer ?
#
loop_
_entity_poly.entity_id
_entity_poly.type
_entity_poly.pdbx_seq_one_letter_code
_entity_poly.pdbx_strand_id
1 'polypeptide(L)'
;MAIVAHIESTGRYIMTYEYCGPQNCRVYYKVAESPLVFGDVEGIPLVSNDTAAVAPVGSPYVIWTPHPDRDDGSGLIIMNGASREEVFVNEDSALEDGWKMVDVGQWASYSRELRIVEVAGERRLLLANGGNMVSDSECNWVIVGVIPIPT
;
A
#
# COMPACT_ATOMS: atom_id res chain seq x y z
N MET A 1 -5.68 0.03 12.13
CA MET A 1 -5.83 1.15 11.19
C MET A 1 -6.41 0.62 9.89
N ALA A 2 -7.34 1.35 9.26
CA ALA A 2 -7.92 0.98 7.97
C ALA A 2 -7.84 2.17 7.00
N ILE A 3 -7.38 1.92 5.78
CA ILE A 3 -7.23 2.93 4.72
C ILE A 3 -7.98 2.43 3.49
N VAL A 4 -8.70 3.33 2.81
CA VAL A 4 -9.52 3.02 1.65
C VAL A 4 -9.01 3.81 0.44
N ALA A 5 -8.89 3.13 -0.71
CA ALA A 5 -8.64 3.76 -2.00
C ALA A 5 -9.75 3.37 -2.99
N HIS A 6 -10.10 4.30 -3.88
CA HIS A 6 -10.99 4.04 -5.02
C HIS A 6 -10.14 3.61 -6.21
N ILE A 7 -10.47 2.47 -6.79
CA ILE A 7 -9.83 1.92 -8.00
C ILE A 7 -10.61 2.48 -9.19
N GLU A 8 -10.25 3.67 -9.65
CA GLU A 8 -11.09 4.45 -10.58
C GLU A 8 -11.40 3.71 -11.90
N SER A 9 -10.46 2.90 -12.39
CA SER A 9 -10.61 2.10 -13.61
C SER A 9 -11.70 1.04 -13.54
N THR A 10 -12.02 0.55 -12.34
CA THR A 10 -13.03 -0.50 -12.12
C THR A 10 -14.26 0.01 -11.39
N GLY A 11 -14.19 1.20 -10.77
CA GLY A 11 -15.23 1.74 -9.89
C GLY A 11 -15.33 1.05 -8.52
N ARG A 12 -14.41 0.12 -8.24
CA ARG A 12 -14.38 -0.64 -6.97
C ARG A 12 -13.54 0.10 -5.94
N TYR A 13 -13.63 -0.37 -4.69
CA TYR A 13 -12.89 0.18 -3.57
C TYR A 13 -12.05 -0.92 -2.92
N ILE A 14 -10.81 -0.59 -2.60
CA ILE A 14 -9.94 -1.44 -1.79
C ILE A 14 -9.78 -0.83 -0.40
N MET A 15 -9.92 -1.67 0.64
CA MET A 15 -9.59 -1.30 2.01
C MET A 15 -8.47 -2.19 2.52
N THR A 16 -7.34 -1.61 2.92
CA THR A 16 -6.29 -2.31 3.67
C THR A 16 -6.46 -2.08 5.16
N TYR A 17 -6.16 -3.09 5.97
CA TYR A 17 -6.24 -3.00 7.42
C TYR A 17 -5.28 -3.97 8.11
N GLU A 18 -4.90 -3.66 9.35
CA GLU A 18 -4.16 -4.60 10.19
C GLU A 18 -5.13 -5.56 10.88
N TYR A 19 -4.91 -6.86 10.69
CA TYR A 19 -5.72 -7.88 11.37
C TYR A 19 -4.99 -8.35 12.64
N CYS A 20 -5.24 -7.66 13.75
CA CYS A 20 -4.63 -7.97 15.03
C CYS A 20 -5.35 -9.13 15.77
N GLY A 21 -4.63 -9.79 16.67
CA GLY A 21 -5.07 -11.01 17.36
C GLY A 21 -4.36 -12.25 16.79
N PRO A 22 -5.09 -13.29 16.33
CA PRO A 22 -4.47 -14.53 15.86
C PRO A 22 -3.55 -14.34 14.63
N GLN A 23 -3.72 -13.25 13.89
CA GLN A 23 -2.95 -12.93 12.68
C GLN A 23 -1.78 -11.98 12.95
N ASN A 24 -1.45 -11.70 14.22
CA ASN A 24 -0.29 -10.89 14.63
C ASN A 24 -0.18 -9.53 13.89
N CYS A 25 -1.32 -8.87 13.67
CA CYS A 25 -1.41 -7.58 12.96
C CYS A 25 -0.89 -7.61 11.52
N ARG A 26 -0.85 -8.78 10.87
CA ARG A 26 -0.61 -8.89 9.43
C ARG A 26 -1.63 -8.04 8.65
N VAL A 27 -1.17 -7.48 7.54
CA VAL A 27 -2.04 -6.68 6.67
C VAL A 27 -2.95 -7.60 5.87
N TYR A 28 -4.22 -7.25 5.87
CA TYR A 28 -5.26 -7.83 5.03
C TYR A 28 -5.87 -6.73 4.18
N TYR A 29 -6.55 -7.13 3.12
CA TYR A 29 -7.34 -6.23 2.30
C TYR A 29 -8.69 -6.82 1.91
N LYS A 30 -9.62 -5.93 1.56
CA LYS A 30 -10.92 -6.27 0.98
C LYS A 30 -11.14 -5.44 -0.25
N VAL A 31 -11.83 -6.01 -1.25
CA VAL A 31 -12.24 -5.31 -2.46
C VAL A 31 -13.76 -5.38 -2.58
N ALA A 32 -14.41 -4.23 -2.72
CA ALA A 32 -15.87 -4.12 -2.73
C ALA A 32 -16.36 -3.16 -3.81
N GLU A 33 -17.59 -3.36 -4.27
CA GLU A 33 -18.26 -2.44 -5.22
C GLU A 33 -18.63 -1.08 -4.57
N SER A 34 -18.65 -1.02 -3.23
CA SER A 34 -19.01 0.18 -2.48
C SER A 34 -18.16 0.27 -1.21
N PRO A 35 -17.74 1.47 -0.78
CA PRO A 35 -16.95 1.62 0.44
C PRO A 35 -17.77 1.37 1.72
N LEU A 36 -19.09 1.13 1.59
CA LEU A 36 -20.00 0.92 2.70
C LEU A 36 -20.28 -0.57 3.01
N VAL A 37 -19.82 -1.49 2.16
CA VAL A 37 -20.18 -2.92 2.23
C VAL A 37 -18.99 -3.84 2.53
N PHE A 38 -17.88 -3.31 3.03
CA PHE A 38 -16.72 -4.12 3.44
C PHE A 38 -17.03 -5.11 4.58
N GLY A 39 -18.14 -4.93 5.30
CA GLY A 39 -18.58 -5.88 6.32
C GLY A 39 -18.92 -7.27 5.76
N ASP A 40 -19.39 -7.31 4.51
CA ASP A 40 -19.89 -8.52 3.85
C ASP A 40 -18.85 -9.19 2.95
N VAL A 41 -17.67 -8.58 2.82
CA VAL A 41 -16.56 -9.08 1.99
C VAL A 41 -15.54 -9.81 2.84
N GLU A 42 -15.08 -10.98 2.39
CA GLU A 42 -14.00 -11.71 3.06
C GLU A 42 -12.66 -10.97 2.91
N GLY A 43 -11.88 -10.92 4.00
CA GLY A 43 -10.55 -10.31 3.98
C GLY A 43 -9.51 -11.26 3.44
N ILE A 44 -8.69 -10.79 2.50
CA ILE A 44 -7.61 -11.55 1.88
C ILE A 44 -6.29 -11.14 2.56
N PRO A 45 -5.44 -12.10 2.99
CA PRO A 45 -4.11 -11.78 3.49
C PRO A 45 -3.27 -11.15 2.37
N LEU A 46 -2.54 -10.08 2.68
CA LEU A 46 -1.59 -9.53 1.72
C LEU A 46 -0.26 -10.28 1.83
N VAL A 47 0.13 -10.95 0.75
CA VAL A 47 1.34 -11.75 0.66
C VAL A 47 2.01 -11.45 -0.68
N SER A 48 3.32 -11.19 -0.68
CA SER A 48 4.04 -11.01 -1.95
C SER A 48 4.04 -12.31 -2.77
N ASN A 49 4.01 -12.16 -4.09
CA ASN A 49 4.02 -13.27 -5.03
C ASN A 49 5.43 -13.81 -5.35
N ASP A 50 6.46 -13.25 -4.71
CA ASP A 50 7.81 -13.79 -4.77
C ASP A 50 7.95 -15.07 -3.94
N THR A 51 9.08 -15.75 -4.09
CA THR A 51 9.36 -17.02 -3.39
C THR A 51 9.48 -16.87 -1.87
N ALA A 52 9.72 -15.66 -1.36
CA ALA A 52 9.80 -15.40 0.07
C ALA A 52 8.41 -15.25 0.72
N ALA A 53 7.35 -15.02 -0.07
CA ALA A 53 5.96 -14.95 0.37
C ALA A 53 5.80 -14.02 1.59
N VAL A 54 6.27 -12.78 1.43
CA VAL A 54 6.32 -11.79 2.51
C VAL A 54 4.93 -11.26 2.83
N ALA A 55 4.53 -11.33 4.09
CA ALA A 55 3.34 -10.65 4.61
C ALA A 55 3.74 -9.44 5.47
N PRO A 56 3.39 -8.19 5.08
CA PRO A 56 3.67 -7.02 5.91
C PRO A 56 2.79 -7.00 7.16
N VAL A 57 3.27 -6.30 8.19
CA VAL A 57 2.62 -6.17 9.49
C VAL A 57 2.46 -4.69 9.85
N GLY A 58 1.28 -4.37 10.39
CA GLY A 58 0.98 -3.12 11.08
C GLY A 58 0.74 -1.91 10.16
N SER A 59 -0.26 -1.10 10.57
CA SER A 59 -0.53 0.27 10.06
C SER A 59 -0.35 0.45 8.55
N PRO A 60 -1.15 -0.23 7.71
CA PRO A 60 -1.00 -0.14 6.28
C PRO A 60 -1.48 1.21 5.72
N TYR A 61 -0.94 1.57 4.55
CA TYR A 61 -1.45 2.65 3.71
C TYR A 61 -1.62 2.16 2.28
N VAL A 62 -2.69 2.55 1.59
CA VAL A 62 -2.96 2.13 0.20
C VAL A 62 -3.43 3.31 -0.64
N ILE A 63 -3.00 3.33 -1.90
CA ILE A 63 -3.46 4.24 -2.94
C ILE A 63 -3.72 3.48 -4.24
N TRP A 64 -4.45 4.12 -5.14
CA TRP A 64 -4.55 3.75 -6.54
C TRP A 64 -3.99 4.89 -7.41
N THR A 65 -3.37 4.55 -8.52
CA THR A 65 -2.90 5.52 -9.52
C THR A 65 -3.07 4.95 -10.93
N PRO A 66 -3.34 5.75 -11.97
CA PRO A 66 -3.25 5.27 -13.34
C PRO A 66 -1.84 4.78 -13.63
N HIS A 67 -1.73 3.81 -14.54
CA HIS A 67 -0.48 3.17 -14.85
C HIS A 67 0.51 4.19 -15.42
N PRO A 68 1.79 4.17 -15.02
CA PRO A 68 2.77 5.13 -15.56
C PRO A 68 3.14 4.83 -17.02
N ASP A 69 3.11 3.55 -17.41
CA ASP A 69 3.59 3.09 -18.74
C ASP A 69 2.46 2.61 -19.69
N ARG A 70 1.18 2.76 -19.31
CA ARG A 70 0.02 2.31 -20.12
C ARG A 70 -1.03 3.41 -20.20
N ASP A 71 -1.62 3.55 -21.39
CA ASP A 71 -2.68 4.53 -21.70
C ASP A 71 -4.05 3.86 -21.92
N ASP A 72 -4.23 2.61 -21.48
CA ASP A 72 -5.47 1.83 -21.62
C ASP A 72 -6.52 2.13 -20.54
N GLY A 73 -6.23 3.09 -19.66
CA GLY A 73 -7.07 3.46 -18.52
C GLY A 73 -6.90 2.56 -17.30
N SER A 74 -6.01 1.55 -17.36
CA SER A 74 -5.65 0.76 -16.19
C SER A 74 -4.70 1.53 -15.26
N GLY A 75 -4.50 0.96 -14.09
CA GLY A 75 -3.80 1.53 -12.97
C GLY A 75 -3.05 0.49 -12.17
N LEU A 76 -2.51 0.97 -11.06
CA LEU A 76 -1.81 0.21 -10.06
C LEU A 76 -2.35 0.55 -8.69
N ILE A 77 -2.49 -0.48 -7.87
CA ILE A 77 -2.71 -0.36 -6.44
C ILE A 77 -1.35 -0.46 -5.77
N ILE A 78 -1.00 0.53 -4.96
CA ILE A 78 0.28 0.58 -4.26
C ILE A 78 -0.01 0.68 -2.77
N MET A 79 0.59 -0.21 -1.99
CA MET A 79 0.41 -0.21 -0.54
C MET A 79 1.72 -0.46 0.20
N ASN A 80 1.76 -0.10 1.47
CA ASN A 80 2.84 -0.49 2.37
C ASN A 80 2.31 -0.90 3.74
N GLY A 81 3.14 -1.62 4.52
CA GLY A 81 2.92 -1.82 5.95
C GLY A 81 4.19 -1.45 6.73
N ALA A 82 4.03 -1.09 8.00
CA ALA A 82 5.11 -0.49 8.80
C ALA A 82 6.30 -1.41 9.07
N SER A 83 6.13 -2.72 8.92
CA SER A 83 7.23 -3.68 9.10
C SER A 83 8.16 -3.80 7.90
N ARG A 84 7.92 -3.08 6.79
CA ARG A 84 8.65 -3.22 5.51
C ARG A 84 9.08 -1.87 4.95
N GLU A 85 10.27 -1.87 4.35
CA GLU A 85 10.80 -0.71 3.62
C GLU A 85 10.24 -0.65 2.20
N GLU A 86 9.98 -1.82 1.63
CA GLU A 86 9.38 -2.01 0.32
C GLU A 86 7.92 -1.54 0.27
N VAL A 87 7.43 -1.37 -0.95
CA VAL A 87 5.99 -1.28 -1.23
C VAL A 87 5.51 -2.55 -1.91
N PHE A 88 4.21 -2.79 -1.86
CA PHE A 88 3.54 -3.88 -2.54
C PHE A 88 2.65 -3.28 -3.63
N VAL A 89 2.85 -3.72 -4.86
CA VAL A 89 2.19 -3.23 -6.07
C VAL A 89 1.32 -4.33 -6.66
N ASN A 90 0.09 -4.01 -7.03
CA ASN A 90 -0.82 -4.91 -7.73
C ASN A 90 -1.48 -4.18 -8.90
N GLU A 91 -1.94 -4.93 -9.89
CA GLU A 91 -2.85 -4.43 -10.90
C GLU A 91 -4.20 -4.05 -10.27
N ASP A 92 -5.02 -3.29 -11.00
CA ASP A 92 -6.38 -2.88 -10.57
C ASP A 92 -7.33 -4.04 -10.28
N SER A 93 -7.01 -5.21 -10.79
CA SER A 93 -7.72 -6.45 -10.49
C SER A 93 -7.61 -6.86 -9.02
N ALA A 94 -6.58 -6.38 -8.30
CA ALA A 94 -6.30 -6.69 -6.91
C ALA A 94 -6.28 -8.20 -6.61
N LEU A 95 -5.75 -8.99 -7.53
CA LEU A 95 -5.69 -10.45 -7.39
C LEU A 95 -4.72 -10.85 -6.29
N GLU A 96 -5.04 -11.92 -5.57
CA GLU A 96 -4.25 -12.39 -4.41
C GLU A 96 -2.80 -12.72 -4.77
N ASP A 97 -2.56 -13.29 -5.95
CA ASP A 97 -1.24 -13.62 -6.49
C ASP A 97 -0.58 -12.46 -7.27
N GLY A 98 -1.22 -11.29 -7.32
CA GLY A 98 -0.75 -10.12 -8.07
C GLY A 98 0.20 -9.20 -7.31
N TRP A 99 0.40 -9.40 -6.00
CA TRP A 99 1.17 -8.48 -5.16
C TRP A 99 2.69 -8.65 -5.36
N LYS A 100 3.28 -7.76 -6.14
CA LYS A 100 4.72 -7.66 -6.32
C LYS A 100 5.33 -6.77 -5.23
N MET A 101 6.37 -7.26 -4.56
CA MET A 101 7.15 -6.46 -3.63
C MET A 101 8.25 -5.67 -4.38
N VAL A 102 8.34 -4.37 -4.14
CA VAL A 102 9.26 -3.47 -4.85
C VAL A 102 10.05 -2.64 -3.84
N ASP A 103 11.38 -2.70 -3.92
CA ASP A 103 12.26 -1.82 -3.17
C ASP A 103 12.17 -0.39 -3.71
N VAL A 104 11.99 0.55 -2.79
CA VAL A 104 11.80 1.98 -3.07
C VAL A 104 12.90 2.86 -2.45
N GLY A 105 13.87 2.25 -1.75
CA GLY A 105 14.98 2.97 -1.10
C GLY A 105 14.52 3.96 -0.03
N GLN A 106 13.40 3.68 0.66
CA GLN A 106 12.85 4.52 1.74
C GLN A 106 12.60 3.67 2.98
N TRP A 107 12.89 4.21 4.16
CA TRP A 107 12.74 3.48 5.43
C TRP A 107 11.29 3.14 5.76
N ALA A 108 11.14 2.01 6.45
CA ALA A 108 9.88 1.56 7.03
C ALA A 108 9.44 2.52 8.15
N SER A 109 8.13 2.78 8.25
CA SER A 109 7.59 3.70 9.26
C SER A 109 6.14 3.38 9.56
N TYR A 110 5.74 3.66 10.80
CA TYR A 110 4.37 3.57 11.24
C TYR A 110 3.45 4.45 10.39
N SER A 111 2.46 3.83 9.74
CA SER A 111 1.48 4.51 8.88
C SER A 111 2.13 5.39 7.78
N ARG A 112 3.21 4.91 7.15
CA ARG A 112 3.93 5.64 6.09
C ARG A 112 2.98 6.04 4.95
N GLU A 113 2.79 7.33 4.75
CA GLU A 113 1.86 7.86 3.76
C GLU A 113 2.41 7.67 2.34
N LEU A 114 1.49 7.43 1.41
CA LEU A 114 1.74 7.35 -0.02
C LEU A 114 0.89 8.41 -0.72
N ARG A 115 1.48 9.09 -1.70
CA ARG A 115 0.78 10.08 -2.53
C ARG A 115 1.38 10.19 -3.91
N ILE A 116 0.54 10.38 -4.93
CA ILE A 116 1.00 10.79 -6.25
C ILE A 116 1.18 12.32 -6.28
N VAL A 117 2.36 12.76 -6.71
CA VAL A 117 2.69 14.18 -6.89
C VAL A 117 3.22 14.43 -8.30
N GLU A 118 3.14 15.66 -8.76
CA GLU A 118 3.75 16.09 -10.02
C GLU A 118 5.06 16.83 -9.73
N VAL A 119 6.15 16.37 -10.34
CA VAL A 119 7.47 17.01 -10.24
C VAL A 119 7.98 17.24 -11.64
N ALA A 120 8.16 18.51 -12.02
CA ALA A 120 8.62 18.92 -13.34
C ALA A 120 7.79 18.34 -14.50
N GLY A 121 6.46 18.26 -14.33
CA GLY A 121 5.53 17.73 -15.34
C GLY A 121 5.42 16.21 -15.37
N GLU A 122 6.11 15.49 -14.47
CA GLU A 122 6.05 14.03 -14.39
C GLU A 122 5.39 13.57 -13.07
N ARG A 123 4.50 12.58 -13.17
CA ARG A 123 3.91 11.93 -12.00
C ARG A 123 4.96 11.09 -11.27
N ARG A 124 4.97 11.18 -9.95
CA ARG A 124 5.91 10.52 -9.05
C ARG A 124 5.19 10.01 -7.80
N LEU A 125 5.74 8.98 -7.18
CA LEU A 125 5.29 8.52 -5.87
C LEU A 125 6.07 9.27 -4.78
N LEU A 126 5.35 9.99 -3.95
CA LEU A 126 5.83 10.54 -2.69
C LEU A 126 5.55 9.55 -1.57
N LEU A 127 6.55 9.33 -0.72
CA LEU A 127 6.44 8.57 0.52
C LEU A 127 6.83 9.47 1.68
N ALA A 128 5.94 9.64 2.66
CA ALA A 128 6.22 10.42 3.86
C ALA A 128 6.22 9.53 5.10
N ASN A 129 7.28 9.62 5.90
CA ASN A 129 7.44 8.87 7.13
C ASN A 129 7.66 9.79 8.34
N GLY A 130 7.26 9.30 9.52
CA GLY A 130 7.47 9.96 10.81
C GLY A 130 8.18 9.06 11.83
N GLY A 131 8.80 7.98 11.37
CA GLY A 131 9.45 6.95 12.19
C GLY A 131 8.50 5.87 12.71
N ASN A 132 8.95 5.11 13.71
CA ASN A 132 8.21 3.95 14.26
C ASN A 132 7.78 4.18 15.71
N MET A 133 6.71 3.50 16.14
CA MET A 133 6.26 3.53 17.53
C MET A 133 7.20 2.68 18.40
N VAL A 134 8.16 3.32 19.05
CA VAL A 134 9.06 2.72 20.05
C VAL A 134 9.09 3.57 21.31
N SER A 135 9.29 2.95 22.47
CA SER A 135 9.19 3.62 23.79
C SER A 135 10.21 4.73 24.00
N ASP A 136 11.41 4.60 23.41
CA ASP A 136 12.50 5.58 23.48
C ASP A 136 12.99 5.94 22.07
N SER A 137 12.20 6.76 21.37
CA SER A 137 12.54 7.17 20.02
C SER A 137 13.47 8.39 19.99
N GLU A 138 14.78 8.16 20.04
CA GLU A 138 15.79 9.19 19.68
C GLU A 138 16.05 9.25 18.16
N CYS A 139 15.49 8.33 17.39
CA CYS A 139 15.84 8.11 15.98
C CYS A 139 14.68 8.34 14.99
N ASN A 140 13.53 8.87 15.43
CA ASN A 140 12.44 9.22 14.51
C ASN A 140 12.67 10.59 13.88
N TRP A 141 12.49 10.64 12.56
CA TRP A 141 12.59 11.85 11.76
C TRP A 141 11.40 11.92 10.81
N VAL A 142 10.98 13.14 10.46
CA VAL A 142 10.07 13.33 9.35
C VAL A 142 10.90 13.38 8.07
N ILE A 143 10.72 12.38 7.21
CA ILE A 143 11.45 12.27 5.95
C ILE A 143 10.44 12.07 4.82
N VAL A 144 10.75 12.67 3.68
CA VAL A 144 9.95 12.56 2.46
C VAL A 144 10.87 12.10 1.33
N GLY A 145 10.49 10.99 0.71
CA GLY A 145 11.10 10.51 -0.52
C GLY A 145 10.17 10.76 -1.70
N VAL A 146 10.74 11.08 -2.86
CA VAL A 146 9.99 11.17 -4.13
C VAL A 146 10.71 10.31 -5.15
N ILE A 147 10.01 9.32 -5.69
CA ILE A 147 10.57 8.30 -6.58
C ILE A 147 9.67 8.13 -7.83
N PRO A 148 10.16 7.49 -8.90
CA PRO A 148 9.29 6.99 -9.97
C PRO A 148 8.19 6.07 -9.41
N ILE A 149 7.03 6.03 -10.06
CA ILE A 149 5.95 5.12 -9.67
C ILE A 149 6.43 3.68 -9.92
N PRO A 150 6.46 2.80 -8.89
CA PRO A 150 6.93 1.44 -9.06
C PRO A 150 5.91 0.60 -9.85
N THR A 151 6.43 -0.30 -10.70
CA THR A 151 5.69 -1.29 -11.49
C THR A 151 6.28 -2.69 -11.26
#